data_AF-A0A9E3P3Y4-F1
#
_entry.id   AF-A0A9E3P3Y4-F1
#
_cell.length_a   1.000
_cell.length_b   1.000
_cell.length_c   1.000
_cell.angle_alpha   90.00
_cell.angle_beta   90.00
_cell.angle_gamma   90.00
#
_symmetry.space_group_name_H-M   'P 1'
#
loop_
_entity.id
_entity.type
_entity.pdbx_description
1 polymer ?
#
loop_
_entity_poly.entity_id
_entity_poly.type
_entity_poly.pdbx_seq_one_letter_code
_entity_poly.pdbx_strand_id
1 'polypeptide(L)'
;MVHVRTGGDVREIAPGALVVEGGTDTVSATTPIARSARGPFAPVAVALELDGALRDLFSRAIPVPSLTAWVRVRWIVLAMAAPSLALLLELDRELVSKGLLGPGRMLVDVLVAAYVVFEITRRTPRLPAVAGAALLAVAMRWLLVVARSCGENVHFAVWGAAALSVVAGFVVLVRAPSRARVALEIMGKLGISRADAVAAKEAPQPHDALLIGAIAAAAGLPLLLWALRKAGASVSIQSVAFVAFAVVVPELVTRTLDGGAKPPGKVLVVRTLGAIAVGLAITGALLYGAKQFFDAGGEVARCVGRLDAESRRLLAAEAAEIAKRLANVRASTVLVVVTTVVVPFAEERVYRGLLMNVLVRKYGMAYGLFASSLAFGVAHVGVYEIALYQTVLLGVGFGVAYAEGGIVAAFVVHAAWNLLNVA
;
A
#
# COMPACT_ATOMS: atom_id res chain seq x y z
N MET A 1 5.41 -15.96 25.74
CA MET A 1 4.12 -16.58 26.06
C MET A 1 3.01 -15.92 25.25
N VAL A 2 1.85 -16.56 25.15
CA VAL A 2 0.62 -16.00 24.57
C VAL A 2 -0.52 -16.16 25.57
N HIS A 3 -1.53 -15.29 25.49
CA HIS A 3 -2.68 -15.33 26.37
C HIS A 3 -3.88 -15.87 25.61
N VAL A 4 -4.45 -16.98 26.08
CA VAL A 4 -5.61 -17.65 25.51
C VAL A 4 -6.80 -17.41 26.43
N ARG A 5 -7.94 -17.02 25.88
CA ARG A 5 -9.17 -16.82 26.65
C ARG A 5 -10.13 -17.98 26.44
N THR A 6 -10.47 -18.68 27.52
CA THR A 6 -11.39 -19.82 27.52
C THR A 6 -12.35 -19.69 28.70
N GLY A 7 -13.66 -19.68 28.44
CA GLY A 7 -14.67 -19.66 29.51
C GLY A 7 -14.68 -18.41 30.40
N GLY A 8 -14.08 -17.30 29.95
CA GLY A 8 -13.96 -16.05 30.74
C GLY A 8 -12.58 -15.86 31.38
N ASP A 9 -11.83 -16.94 31.58
CA ASP A 9 -10.49 -16.91 32.13
C ASP A 9 -9.43 -16.69 31.05
N VAL A 10 -8.35 -16.01 31.43
CA VAL A 10 -7.18 -15.77 30.58
C VAL A 10 -6.02 -16.60 31.09
N ARG A 11 -5.60 -17.61 30.32
CA ARG A 11 -4.45 -18.45 30.63
C ARG A 11 -3.24 -18.02 29.82
N GLU A 12 -2.09 -17.97 30.46
CA GLU A 12 -0.81 -17.74 29.79
C GLU A 12 -0.20 -19.08 29.37
N ILE A 13 0.01 -19.27 28.07
CA ILE A 13 0.41 -20.54 27.47
C ILE A 13 1.62 -20.33 26.55
N ALA A 14 2.55 -21.28 26.52
CA ALA A 14 3.64 -21.27 25.56
C ALA A 14 3.11 -21.68 24.17
N PRO A 15 3.45 -20.99 23.07
CA PRO A 15 2.91 -21.34 21.75
C PRO A 15 3.16 -22.80 21.33
N GLY A 16 4.28 -23.40 21.77
CA GLY A 16 4.59 -24.81 21.53
C GLY A 16 3.64 -25.79 22.23
N ALA A 17 3.04 -25.40 23.37
CA ALA A 17 2.07 -26.21 24.09
C ALA A 17 0.71 -26.29 23.36
N LEU A 18 0.48 -25.42 22.36
CA LEU A 18 -0.72 -25.40 21.53
C LEU A 18 -0.60 -26.27 20.26
N VAL A 19 0.56 -26.88 20.02
CA VAL A 19 0.81 -27.72 18.85
C VAL A 19 0.05 -29.03 19.00
N VAL A 20 -0.63 -29.48 17.95
CA VAL A 20 -1.42 -30.73 18.00
C VAL A 20 -0.54 -31.95 18.26
N GLU A 21 0.68 -31.95 17.73
CA GLU A 21 1.70 -32.97 17.98
C GLU A 21 2.55 -32.59 19.20
N GLY A 22 2.29 -33.25 20.34
CA GLY A 22 3.12 -33.11 21.56
C GLY A 22 2.83 -31.90 22.44
N GLY A 23 1.82 -31.07 22.10
CA GLY A 23 1.30 -30.02 22.96
C GLY A 23 0.34 -30.54 24.04
N THR A 24 0.07 -29.69 25.03
CA THR A 24 -0.80 -30.02 26.19
C THR A 24 -2.18 -29.39 26.10
N ASP A 25 -2.37 -28.38 25.26
CA ASP A 25 -3.61 -27.61 25.17
C ASP A 25 -4.07 -27.53 23.70
N THR A 26 -5.39 -27.62 23.48
CA THR A 26 -6.00 -27.54 22.14
C THR A 26 -6.70 -26.20 21.93
N VAL A 27 -6.67 -25.69 20.69
CA VAL A 27 -7.36 -24.45 20.31
C VAL A 27 -8.15 -24.64 19.02
N SER A 28 -9.22 -23.87 18.86
CA SER A 28 -10.02 -23.78 17.64
C SER A 28 -9.74 -22.48 16.89
N ALA A 29 -10.15 -22.39 15.62
CA ALA A 29 -10.01 -21.19 14.78
C ALA A 29 -10.59 -19.91 15.41
N THR A 30 -11.64 -20.06 16.22
CA THR A 30 -12.34 -18.97 16.91
C THR A 30 -11.80 -18.66 18.30
N THR A 31 -10.87 -19.47 18.81
CA THR A 31 -10.31 -19.30 20.15
C THR A 31 -9.64 -17.92 20.27
N PRO A 32 -10.08 -17.05 21.20
CA PRO A 32 -9.51 -15.72 21.34
C PRO A 32 -8.10 -15.78 21.92
N ILE A 33 -7.15 -15.14 21.23
CA ILE A 33 -5.75 -15.07 21.63
C ILE A 33 -5.23 -13.64 21.61
N ALA A 34 -4.26 -13.34 22.48
CA ALA A 34 -3.60 -12.05 22.58
C ALA A 34 -2.12 -12.17 22.97
N ARG A 35 -1.35 -11.10 22.74
CA ARG A 35 0.03 -10.96 23.23
C ARG A 35 0.12 -10.52 24.69
N SER A 36 -0.96 -10.00 25.27
CA SER A 36 -1.02 -9.54 26.66
C SER A 36 -2.32 -9.99 27.31
N ALA A 37 -2.32 -10.14 28.63
CA ALA A 37 -3.52 -10.50 29.40
C ALA A 37 -4.67 -9.49 29.23
N ARG A 38 -4.35 -8.22 28.91
CA ARG A 38 -5.34 -7.15 28.69
C ARG A 38 -5.91 -7.14 27.26
N GLY A 39 -5.42 -8.00 26.37
CA GLY A 39 -5.82 -8.02 24.97
C GLY A 39 -4.99 -7.08 24.07
N PRO A 40 -5.53 -6.66 22.91
CA PRO A 40 -6.81 -7.07 22.35
C PRO A 40 -6.82 -8.56 22.02
N PHE A 41 -7.92 -9.25 22.35
CA PHE A 41 -8.14 -10.65 21.97
C PHE A 41 -8.86 -10.69 20.63
N ALA A 42 -8.39 -11.56 19.74
CA ALA A 42 -9.06 -11.87 18.48
C ALA A 42 -9.00 -13.38 18.23
N PRO A 43 -9.94 -13.94 17.45
CA PRO A 43 -9.86 -15.33 16.99
C PRO A 43 -8.45 -15.66 16.48
N VAL A 44 -7.88 -16.80 16.84
CA VAL A 44 -6.51 -17.19 16.43
C VAL A 44 -6.33 -17.11 14.92
N ALA A 45 -7.35 -17.50 14.15
CA ALA A 45 -7.32 -17.43 12.69
C ALA A 45 -7.16 -16.00 12.14
N VAL A 46 -7.70 -15.01 12.84
CA VAL A 46 -7.61 -13.57 12.49
C VAL A 46 -6.33 -12.97 13.08
N ALA A 47 -6.03 -13.27 14.35
CA ALA A 47 -4.90 -12.71 15.09
C ALA A 47 -3.57 -13.05 14.43
N LEU A 48 -3.39 -14.29 13.95
CA LEU A 48 -2.18 -14.73 13.26
C LEU A 48 -1.97 -14.02 11.92
N GLU A 49 -3.00 -13.46 11.26
CA GLU A 49 -2.83 -12.69 10.03
C GLU A 49 -2.60 -11.19 10.27
N LEU A 50 -3.18 -10.64 11.34
CA LEU A 50 -3.10 -9.20 11.62
C LEU A 50 -1.92 -8.82 12.52
N ASP A 51 -1.51 -9.69 13.45
CA ASP A 51 -0.45 -9.40 14.41
C ASP A 51 0.86 -10.11 14.03
N GLY A 52 1.79 -9.33 13.45
CA GLY A 52 3.11 -9.84 13.09
C GLY A 52 3.97 -10.26 14.28
N ALA A 53 3.83 -9.60 15.44
CA ALA A 53 4.56 -9.97 16.64
C ALA A 53 4.03 -11.29 17.21
N LEU A 54 2.72 -11.55 17.08
CA LEU A 54 2.13 -12.84 17.42
C LEU A 54 2.69 -13.95 16.52
N ARG A 55 2.75 -13.73 15.19
CA ARG A 55 3.41 -14.69 14.28
C ARG A 55 4.88 -14.93 14.63
N ASP A 56 5.60 -13.88 15.01
CA ASP A 56 7.01 -14.00 15.44
C ASP A 56 7.13 -14.88 16.70
N LEU A 57 6.19 -14.80 17.64
CA LEU A 57 6.16 -15.67 18.83
C LEU A 57 5.88 -17.13 18.46
N PHE A 58 4.87 -17.38 17.63
CA PHE A 58 4.53 -18.75 17.18
C PHE A 58 5.66 -19.37 16.37
N SER A 59 6.22 -18.64 15.39
CA SER A 59 7.29 -19.15 14.52
C SER A 59 8.64 -19.39 15.21
N ARG A 60 8.82 -18.89 16.44
CA ARG A 60 9.97 -19.26 17.29
C ARG A 60 9.80 -20.61 17.97
N ALA A 61 8.56 -20.96 18.32
CA ALA A 61 8.24 -22.20 19.02
C ALA A 61 7.85 -23.34 18.07
N ILE A 62 7.31 -22.99 16.90
CA ILE A 62 6.77 -23.93 15.91
C ILE A 62 7.59 -23.81 14.61
N PRO A 63 8.15 -24.92 14.09
CA PRO A 63 8.86 -24.91 12.82
C PRO A 63 7.89 -24.65 11.66
N VAL A 64 8.15 -23.58 10.91
CA VAL A 64 7.37 -23.18 9.73
C VAL A 64 8.28 -23.29 8.49
N PRO A 65 8.08 -24.29 7.61
CA PRO A 65 8.99 -24.58 6.51
C PRO A 65 9.29 -23.38 5.60
N SER A 66 8.26 -22.59 5.27
CA SER A 66 8.43 -21.42 4.41
C SER A 66 9.32 -20.34 5.03
N LEU A 67 9.27 -20.16 6.36
CA LEU A 67 10.15 -19.23 7.07
C LEU A 67 11.58 -19.75 7.16
N THR A 68 11.78 -21.05 7.35
CA THR A 68 13.13 -21.65 7.39
C THR A 68 13.89 -21.41 6.08
N ALA A 69 13.21 -21.59 4.94
CA ALA A 69 13.79 -21.30 3.62
C ALA A 69 14.13 -19.81 3.46
N TRP A 70 13.21 -18.92 3.86
CA TRP A 70 13.41 -17.47 3.78
C TRP A 70 14.57 -16.98 4.67
N VAL A 71 14.65 -17.45 5.92
CA VAL A 71 15.68 -17.02 6.88
C VAL A 71 17.10 -17.31 6.39
N ARG A 72 17.30 -18.39 5.60
CA ARG A 72 18.61 -18.71 4.99
C ARG A 72 19.00 -17.76 3.87
N VAL A 73 18.02 -17.24 3.11
CA VAL A 73 18.27 -16.47 1.89
C VAL A 73 18.19 -14.96 2.13
N ARG A 74 17.42 -14.49 3.12
CA ARG A 74 17.16 -13.06 3.34
C ARG A 74 18.41 -12.19 3.53
N TRP A 75 19.47 -12.72 4.15
CA TRP A 75 20.71 -11.98 4.34
C TRP A 75 21.51 -11.84 3.04
N ILE A 76 21.45 -12.86 2.17
CA ILE A 76 22.00 -12.78 0.81
C ILE A 76 21.22 -11.74 0.00
N VAL A 77 19.89 -11.73 0.11
CA VAL A 77 19.05 -10.70 -0.53
C VAL A 77 19.40 -9.31 -0.03
N LEU A 78 19.59 -9.13 1.28
CA LEU A 78 20.00 -7.85 1.83
C LEU A 78 21.37 -7.42 1.32
N ALA A 79 22.34 -8.35 1.26
CA ALA A 79 23.67 -8.09 0.73
C ALA A 79 23.65 -7.70 -0.76
N MET A 80 22.73 -8.28 -1.55
CA MET A 80 22.51 -7.89 -2.94
C MET A 80 21.85 -6.51 -3.06
N ALA A 81 20.83 -6.22 -2.23
CA ALA A 81 20.08 -4.97 -2.27
C ALA A 81 20.87 -3.76 -1.73
N ALA A 82 21.71 -3.97 -0.71
CA ALA A 82 22.36 -2.88 0.02
C ALA A 82 23.21 -1.95 -0.86
N PRO A 83 24.08 -2.44 -1.77
CA PRO A 83 24.85 -1.56 -2.65
C PRO A 83 23.96 -0.68 -3.53
N SER A 84 22.92 -1.24 -4.14
CA SER A 84 22.00 -0.48 -4.99
C SER A 84 21.20 0.57 -4.23
N LEU A 85 20.82 0.28 -2.97
CA LEU A 85 20.13 1.25 -2.12
C LEU A 85 21.08 2.34 -1.62
N ALA A 86 22.31 2.00 -1.25
CA ALA A 86 23.30 2.99 -0.83
C ALA A 86 23.66 3.95 -1.96
N LEU A 87 23.94 3.43 -3.15
CA LEU A 87 24.22 4.24 -4.35
C LEU A 87 23.03 5.12 -4.71
N LEU A 88 21.80 4.65 -4.50
CA LEU A 88 20.59 5.42 -4.77
C LEU A 88 20.53 6.66 -3.88
N LEU A 89 20.70 6.47 -2.58
CA LEU A 89 20.65 7.56 -1.60
C LEU A 89 21.79 8.56 -1.80
N GLU A 90 22.97 8.08 -2.21
CA GLU A 90 24.10 8.95 -2.52
C GLU A 90 23.84 9.77 -3.79
N LEU A 91 23.29 9.16 -4.83
CA LEU A 91 22.86 9.86 -6.04
C LEU A 91 21.79 10.93 -5.72
N ASP A 92 20.80 10.59 -4.90
CA ASP A 92 19.77 11.54 -4.47
C ASP A 92 20.36 12.71 -3.69
N ARG A 93 21.27 12.43 -2.76
CA ARG A 93 22.00 13.45 -1.99
C ARG A 93 22.74 14.42 -2.91
N GLU A 94 23.46 13.90 -3.90
CA GLU A 94 24.19 14.72 -4.86
C GLU A 94 23.24 15.56 -5.72
N LEU A 95 22.17 14.96 -6.26
CA LEU A 95 21.19 15.67 -7.10
C LEU A 95 20.46 16.77 -6.32
N VAL A 96 20.10 16.52 -5.05
CA VAL A 96 19.52 17.55 -4.16
C VAL A 96 20.52 18.67 -3.92
N SER A 97 21.79 18.36 -3.64
CA SER A 97 22.83 19.37 -3.41
C SER A 97 23.06 20.28 -4.63
N LYS A 98 22.81 19.76 -5.84
CA LYS A 98 22.91 20.49 -7.12
C LYS A 98 21.59 21.18 -7.53
N GLY A 99 20.53 21.06 -6.74
CA GLY A 99 19.21 21.62 -7.07
C GLY A 99 18.51 20.91 -8.24
N LEU A 100 18.96 19.72 -8.62
CA LEU A 100 18.41 18.92 -9.72
C LEU A 100 17.29 17.97 -9.27
N LEU A 101 17.13 17.81 -7.95
CA LEU A 101 16.10 16.97 -7.34
C LEU A 101 15.49 17.68 -6.13
N GLY A 102 14.17 17.62 -5.99
CA GLY A 102 13.49 18.16 -4.82
C GLY A 102 13.73 17.31 -3.57
N PRO A 103 13.80 17.90 -2.36
CA PRO A 103 14.05 17.17 -1.11
C PRO A 103 12.94 16.15 -0.79
N GLY A 104 11.71 16.39 -1.25
CA GLY A 104 10.60 15.46 -1.09
C GLY A 104 10.84 14.11 -1.79
N ARG A 105 11.50 14.12 -2.96
CA ARG A 105 11.82 12.88 -3.67
C ARG A 105 12.86 12.05 -2.92
N MET A 106 13.94 12.70 -2.46
CA MET A 106 14.96 12.05 -1.63
C MET A 106 14.35 11.45 -0.37
N LEU A 107 13.41 12.14 0.29
CA LEU A 107 12.71 11.62 1.47
C LEU A 107 11.95 10.32 1.15
N VAL A 108 11.27 10.25 0.00
CA VAL A 108 10.58 9.03 -0.42
C VAL A 108 11.58 7.89 -0.69
N ASP A 109 12.69 8.14 -1.37
CA ASP A 109 13.70 7.11 -1.63
C ASP A 109 14.38 6.62 -0.33
N VAL A 110 14.61 7.51 0.65
CA VAL A 110 15.05 7.13 2.01
C VAL A 110 14.03 6.22 2.68
N LEU A 111 12.73 6.56 2.63
CA LEU A 111 11.67 5.74 3.20
C LEU A 111 11.57 4.37 2.50
N VAL A 112 11.71 4.33 1.18
CA VAL A 112 11.73 3.10 0.38
C VAL A 112 12.92 2.22 0.79
N ALA A 113 14.12 2.78 0.85
CA ALA A 113 15.32 2.04 1.26
C ALA A 113 15.19 1.52 2.71
N ALA A 114 14.76 2.36 3.64
CA ALA A 114 14.54 1.97 5.03
C ALA A 114 13.47 0.87 5.14
N TYR A 115 12.38 0.97 4.38
CA TYR A 115 11.32 -0.04 4.36
C TYR A 115 11.83 -1.38 3.80
N VAL A 116 12.58 -1.38 2.70
CA VAL A 116 13.16 -2.60 2.12
C VAL A 116 14.10 -3.29 3.12
N VAL A 117 15.00 -2.54 3.76
CA VAL A 117 15.90 -3.07 4.79
C VAL A 117 15.11 -3.62 5.98
N PHE A 118 14.12 -2.86 6.47
CA PHE A 118 13.24 -3.29 7.54
C PHE A 118 12.54 -4.60 7.19
N GLU A 119 11.90 -4.70 6.02
CA GLU A 119 11.11 -5.86 5.61
C GLU A 119 11.99 -7.11 5.42
N ILE A 120 13.17 -6.98 4.80
CA ILE A 120 14.09 -8.11 4.56
C ILE A 120 14.70 -8.63 5.86
N THR A 121 15.01 -7.75 6.81
CA THR A 121 15.62 -8.14 8.10
C THR A 121 14.64 -8.86 9.03
N ARG A 122 13.33 -8.78 8.78
CA ARG A 122 12.32 -9.49 9.59
C ARG A 122 12.36 -10.99 9.38
N ARG A 123 12.08 -11.72 10.47
CA ARG A 123 11.94 -13.18 10.42
C ARG A 123 10.63 -13.56 9.75
N THR A 124 9.54 -12.90 10.14
CA THR A 124 8.24 -12.99 9.45
C THR A 124 8.01 -11.73 8.60
N PRO A 125 8.18 -11.81 7.26
CA PRO A 125 7.79 -10.73 6.38
C PRO A 125 6.31 -10.37 6.59
N ARG A 126 6.02 -9.07 6.55
CA ARG A 126 4.67 -8.52 6.67
C ARG A 126 4.06 -8.28 5.30
N LEU A 127 4.78 -7.59 4.41
CA LEU A 127 4.36 -7.22 3.06
C LEU A 127 5.56 -7.35 2.08
N PRO A 128 6.08 -8.56 1.88
CA PRO A 128 7.27 -8.76 1.03
C PRO A 128 7.06 -8.29 -0.41
N ALA A 129 5.82 -8.32 -0.93
CA ALA A 129 5.50 -7.80 -2.24
C ALA A 129 5.81 -6.31 -2.40
N VAL A 130 5.66 -5.51 -1.32
CA VAL A 130 6.01 -4.09 -1.32
C VAL A 130 7.53 -3.91 -1.43
N ALA A 131 8.31 -4.69 -0.66
CA ALA A 131 9.76 -4.64 -0.74
C ALA A 131 10.28 -5.12 -2.11
N GLY A 132 9.66 -6.16 -2.69
CA GLY A 132 9.96 -6.62 -4.05
C GLY A 132 9.68 -5.54 -5.10
N ALA A 133 8.49 -4.92 -5.06
CA ALA A 133 8.14 -3.83 -5.96
C ALA A 133 9.07 -2.61 -5.81
N ALA A 134 9.44 -2.26 -4.57
CA ALA A 134 10.42 -1.23 -4.28
C ALA A 134 11.78 -1.52 -4.92
N LEU A 135 12.31 -2.74 -4.78
CA LEU A 135 13.58 -3.12 -5.41
C LEU A 135 13.51 -3.07 -6.94
N LEU A 136 12.39 -3.48 -7.53
CA LEU A 136 12.18 -3.34 -8.98
C LEU A 136 12.10 -1.87 -9.41
N ALA A 137 11.50 -1.00 -8.61
CA ALA A 137 11.50 0.44 -8.87
C ALA A 137 12.92 1.03 -8.80
N VAL A 138 13.71 0.62 -7.80
CA VAL A 138 15.15 0.99 -7.71
C VAL A 138 15.91 0.50 -8.94
N ALA A 139 15.64 -0.71 -9.43
CA ALA A 139 16.23 -1.21 -10.66
C ALA A 139 15.86 -0.33 -11.88
N MET A 140 14.58 0.05 -12.02
CA MET A 140 14.13 0.93 -13.11
C MET A 140 14.83 2.28 -13.08
N ARG A 141 15.13 2.80 -11.88
CA ARG A 141 15.90 4.03 -11.76
C ARG A 141 17.31 3.91 -12.34
N TRP A 142 18.00 2.81 -12.06
CA TRP A 142 19.33 2.57 -12.63
C TRP A 142 19.26 2.34 -14.15
N LEU A 143 18.26 1.60 -14.62
CA LEU A 143 18.03 1.41 -16.05
C LEU A 143 17.73 2.73 -16.78
N LEU A 144 17.04 3.67 -16.15
CA LEU A 144 16.83 5.01 -16.71
C LEU A 144 18.15 5.77 -16.90
N VAL A 145 19.09 5.66 -15.96
CA VAL A 145 20.44 6.26 -16.10
C VAL A 145 21.18 5.67 -17.29
N VAL A 146 21.13 4.34 -17.45
CA VAL A 146 21.69 3.64 -18.61
C VAL A 146 21.02 4.11 -19.91
N ALA A 147 19.69 4.18 -19.92
CA ALA A 147 18.93 4.51 -21.12
C ALA A 147 19.22 5.95 -21.59
N ARG A 148 19.30 6.92 -20.67
CA ARG A 148 19.63 8.32 -21.01
C ARG A 148 20.99 8.51 -21.67
N SER A 149 21.94 7.63 -21.32
CA SER A 149 23.29 7.62 -21.89
C SER A 149 23.42 6.69 -23.09
N CYS A 150 22.33 6.07 -23.57
CA CYS A 150 22.36 5.05 -24.62
C CYS A 150 23.32 3.88 -24.33
N GLY A 151 23.61 3.61 -23.05
CA GLY A 151 24.60 2.63 -22.62
C GLY A 151 26.06 3.07 -22.79
N GLU A 152 26.32 4.25 -23.34
CA GLU A 152 27.67 4.78 -23.56
C GLU A 152 28.24 5.36 -22.27
N ASN A 153 29.52 5.06 -21.99
CA ASN A 153 30.24 5.59 -20.83
C ASN A 153 29.57 5.32 -19.46
N VAL A 154 28.73 4.29 -19.37
CA VAL A 154 28.08 3.89 -18.13
C VAL A 154 29.05 3.09 -17.26
N HIS A 155 29.32 3.59 -16.05
CA HIS A 155 30.15 2.89 -15.08
C HIS A 155 29.54 1.53 -14.68
N PHE A 156 30.37 0.49 -14.52
CA PHE A 156 29.92 -0.88 -14.22
C PHE A 156 29.07 -0.98 -12.94
N ALA A 157 29.28 -0.09 -11.98
CA ALA A 157 28.50 -0.03 -10.74
C ALA A 157 27.00 0.24 -11.00
N VAL A 158 26.65 1.00 -12.04
CA VAL A 158 25.25 1.28 -12.41
C VAL A 158 24.57 0.01 -12.94
N TRP A 159 25.26 -0.73 -13.82
CA TRP A 159 24.79 -2.03 -14.30
C TRP A 159 24.66 -3.05 -13.17
N GLY A 160 25.66 -3.10 -12.29
CA GLY A 160 25.64 -3.94 -11.10
C GLY A 160 24.45 -3.60 -10.18
N ALA A 161 24.21 -2.31 -9.92
CA ALA A 161 23.09 -1.86 -9.10
C ALA A 161 21.72 -2.23 -9.69
N ALA A 162 21.55 -2.08 -11.01
CA ALA A 162 20.35 -2.51 -11.72
C ALA A 162 20.14 -4.02 -11.60
N ALA A 163 21.14 -4.83 -11.95
CA ALA A 163 21.06 -6.28 -11.94
C ALA A 163 20.80 -6.84 -10.53
N LEU A 164 21.53 -6.35 -9.53
CA LEU A 164 21.36 -6.76 -8.13
C LEU A 164 19.96 -6.40 -7.61
N SER A 165 19.44 -5.22 -7.96
CA SER A 165 18.08 -4.81 -7.59
C SER A 165 17.02 -5.71 -8.21
N VAL A 166 17.15 -6.06 -9.49
CA VAL A 166 16.23 -7.00 -10.17
C VAL A 166 16.26 -8.37 -9.50
N VAL A 167 17.46 -8.93 -9.32
CA VAL A 167 17.63 -10.26 -8.72
C VAL A 167 17.09 -10.27 -7.29
N ALA A 168 17.45 -9.29 -6.47
CA ALA A 168 16.95 -9.18 -5.11
C ALA A 168 15.42 -9.04 -5.09
N GLY A 169 14.84 -8.16 -5.92
CA GLY A 169 13.40 -7.97 -6.02
C GLY A 169 12.67 -9.26 -6.40
N PHE A 170 13.16 -9.98 -7.41
CA PHE A 170 12.59 -11.25 -7.84
C PHE A 170 12.70 -12.33 -6.77
N VAL A 171 13.86 -12.45 -6.10
CA VAL A 171 14.05 -13.40 -5.00
C VAL A 171 13.09 -13.09 -3.85
N VAL A 172 12.86 -11.82 -3.48
CA VAL A 172 11.85 -11.44 -2.48
C VAL A 172 10.46 -11.92 -2.92
N LEU A 173 10.04 -11.61 -4.14
CA LEU A 173 8.70 -11.96 -4.64
C LEU A 173 8.45 -13.47 -4.68
N VAL A 174 9.48 -14.26 -4.99
CA VAL A 174 9.35 -15.72 -5.14
C VAL A 174 9.57 -16.46 -3.82
N ARG A 175 10.49 -16.01 -2.98
CA ARG A 175 10.95 -16.76 -1.79
C ARG A 175 10.41 -16.24 -0.47
N ALA A 176 10.05 -14.96 -0.36
CA ALA A 176 9.52 -14.43 0.90
C ALA A 176 8.06 -14.87 1.09
N PRO A 177 7.71 -15.58 2.17
CA PRO A 177 6.35 -16.04 2.35
C PRO A 177 5.42 -14.88 2.72
N SER A 178 4.19 -14.94 2.21
CA SER A 178 3.15 -13.99 2.61
C SER A 178 2.68 -14.25 4.05
N ARG A 179 2.17 -13.22 4.71
CA ARG A 179 1.58 -13.35 6.05
C ARG A 179 0.49 -14.41 6.15
N ALA A 180 -0.33 -14.54 5.10
CA ALA A 180 -1.41 -15.53 5.02
C ALA A 180 -0.85 -16.96 4.93
N ARG A 181 0.21 -17.16 4.13
CA ARG A 181 0.90 -18.45 4.05
C ARG A 181 1.49 -18.87 5.40
N VAL A 182 2.20 -17.95 6.06
CA VAL A 182 2.79 -18.22 7.38
C VAL A 182 1.70 -18.53 8.41
N ALA A 183 0.61 -17.77 8.43
CA ALA A 183 -0.51 -18.01 9.33
C ALA A 183 -1.17 -19.38 9.07
N LEU A 184 -1.38 -19.76 7.81
CA LEU A 184 -1.92 -21.08 7.44
C LEU A 184 -1.01 -22.23 7.86
N GLU A 185 0.31 -22.12 7.65
CA GLU A 185 1.27 -23.14 8.09
C GLU A 185 1.28 -23.28 9.63
N ILE A 186 1.20 -22.16 10.37
CA ILE A 186 1.05 -22.19 11.83
C ILE A 186 -0.26 -22.85 12.23
N MET A 187 -1.39 -22.44 11.64
CA MET A 187 -2.72 -23.01 11.96
C MET A 187 -2.78 -24.51 11.72
N GLY A 188 -2.17 -25.01 10.63
CA GLY A 188 -2.06 -26.44 10.38
C GLY A 188 -1.32 -27.18 11.49
N LYS A 189 -0.29 -26.58 12.08
CA LYS A 189 0.43 -27.14 13.25
C LYS A 189 -0.37 -27.07 14.55
N LEU A 190 -1.36 -26.19 14.64
CA LEU A 190 -2.31 -26.13 15.75
C LEU A 190 -3.51 -27.08 15.55
N GLY A 191 -3.55 -27.87 14.46
CA GLY A 191 -4.67 -28.74 14.14
C GLY A 191 -5.90 -28.03 13.57
N ILE A 192 -5.77 -26.76 13.17
CA ILE A 192 -6.88 -25.96 12.63
C ILE A 192 -6.91 -26.13 11.11
N SER A 193 -8.04 -26.64 10.58
CA SER A 193 -8.19 -26.83 9.14
C SER A 193 -8.33 -25.50 8.40
N ARG A 194 -8.06 -25.50 7.09
CA ARG A 194 -8.26 -24.32 6.24
C ARG A 194 -9.74 -23.89 6.20
N ALA A 195 -10.67 -24.86 6.21
CA ALA A 195 -12.09 -24.58 6.23
C ALA A 195 -12.50 -23.85 7.52
N ASP A 196 -12.04 -24.33 8.67
CA ASP A 196 -12.32 -23.71 9.97
C ASP A 196 -11.70 -22.31 10.06
N ALA A 197 -10.49 -22.14 9.54
CA ALA A 197 -9.81 -20.85 9.50
C ALA A 197 -10.53 -19.83 8.61
N VAL A 198 -11.15 -20.27 7.51
CA VAL A 198 -11.97 -19.41 6.64
C VAL A 198 -13.29 -19.07 7.33
N ALA A 199 -14.00 -20.08 7.85
CA ALA A 199 -15.26 -19.89 8.55
C ALA A 199 -15.12 -18.93 9.76
N ALA A 200 -14.01 -19.00 10.49
CA ALA A 200 -13.72 -18.09 11.61
C ALA A 200 -13.43 -16.63 11.18
N LYS A 201 -13.17 -16.39 9.89
CA LYS A 201 -12.91 -15.06 9.32
C LYS A 201 -14.11 -14.48 8.57
N GLU A 202 -15.07 -15.32 8.18
CA GLU A 202 -16.22 -14.88 7.39
C GLU A 202 -17.07 -13.88 8.18
N ALA A 203 -16.98 -12.62 7.77
CA ALA A 203 -18.00 -11.63 8.07
C ALA A 203 -19.21 -11.88 7.16
N PRO A 204 -20.44 -11.53 7.58
CA PRO A 204 -21.61 -11.63 6.71
C PRO A 204 -21.35 -10.95 5.37
N GLN A 205 -21.58 -11.68 4.27
CA GLN A 205 -21.43 -11.12 2.94
C GLN A 205 -22.36 -9.91 2.78
N PRO A 206 -21.86 -8.80 2.23
CA PRO A 206 -22.67 -7.61 2.06
C PRO A 206 -23.76 -7.86 1.01
N HIS A 207 -24.98 -7.41 1.30
CA HIS A 207 -26.09 -7.46 0.36
C HIS A 207 -25.77 -6.68 -0.93
N ASP A 208 -26.35 -7.11 -2.06
CA ASP A 208 -26.16 -6.45 -3.36
C ASP A 208 -26.54 -4.97 -3.33
N ALA A 209 -27.57 -4.61 -2.56
CA ALA A 209 -27.97 -3.23 -2.35
C ALA A 209 -26.83 -2.36 -1.77
N LEU A 210 -26.06 -2.89 -0.80
CA LEU A 210 -24.93 -2.17 -0.22
C LEU A 210 -23.80 -1.95 -1.24
N LEU A 211 -23.54 -2.95 -2.10
CA LEU A 211 -22.58 -2.82 -3.19
C LEU A 211 -23.01 -1.75 -4.19
N ILE A 212 -24.27 -1.77 -4.62
CA ILE A 212 -24.84 -0.77 -5.54
C ILE A 212 -24.75 0.63 -4.90
N GLY A 213 -25.11 0.77 -3.62
CA GLY A 213 -25.00 2.01 -2.88
C GLY A 213 -23.56 2.54 -2.79
N ALA A 214 -22.58 1.66 -2.57
CA ALA A 214 -21.17 2.02 -2.54
C ALA A 214 -20.65 2.49 -3.91
N ILE A 215 -21.03 1.82 -5.00
CA ILE A 215 -20.70 2.22 -6.37
C ILE A 215 -21.35 3.56 -6.70
N ALA A 216 -22.63 3.74 -6.35
CA ALA A 216 -23.35 5.00 -6.57
C ALA A 216 -22.71 6.17 -5.80
N ALA A 217 -22.29 5.95 -4.56
CA ALA A 217 -21.57 6.97 -3.78
C ALA A 217 -20.21 7.33 -4.41
N ALA A 218 -19.45 6.34 -4.89
CA ALA A 218 -18.18 6.55 -5.57
C ALA A 218 -18.34 7.34 -6.88
N ALA A 219 -19.35 7.03 -7.69
CA ALA A 219 -19.65 7.78 -8.92
C ALA A 219 -20.25 9.17 -8.63
N GLY A 220 -21.05 9.30 -7.58
CA GLY A 220 -21.72 10.55 -7.20
C GLY A 220 -20.74 11.64 -6.76
N LEU A 221 -19.62 11.27 -6.13
CA LEU A 221 -18.61 12.21 -5.64
C LEU A 221 -18.01 13.10 -6.77
N PRO A 222 -17.43 12.56 -7.86
CA PRO A 222 -16.94 13.38 -8.97
C PRO A 222 -18.08 14.08 -9.75
N LEU A 223 -19.26 13.46 -9.87
CA LEU A 223 -20.42 14.07 -10.53
C LEU A 223 -20.91 15.33 -9.79
N LEU A 224 -20.90 15.31 -8.45
CA LEU A 224 -21.23 16.47 -7.63
C LEU A 224 -20.27 17.63 -7.91
N LEU A 225 -18.95 17.37 -7.92
CA LEU A 225 -17.96 18.41 -8.23
C LEU A 225 -18.14 18.96 -9.64
N TRP A 226 -18.38 18.09 -10.62
CA TRP A 226 -18.64 18.50 -12.00
C TRP A 226 -19.87 19.42 -12.09
N ALA A 227 -20.98 19.04 -11.45
CA ALA A 227 -22.21 19.82 -11.44
C ALA A 227 -22.00 21.20 -10.79
N LEU A 228 -21.31 21.25 -9.64
CA LEU A 228 -21.01 22.50 -8.94
C LEU A 228 -20.10 23.43 -9.76
N ARG A 229 -19.07 22.88 -10.43
CA ARG A 229 -18.21 23.66 -11.34
C ARG A 229 -19.00 24.22 -12.51
N LYS A 230 -19.88 23.42 -13.12
CA LYS A 230 -20.72 23.86 -14.22
C LYS A 230 -21.72 24.95 -13.80
N ALA A 231 -22.18 24.92 -12.54
CA ALA A 231 -23.02 25.95 -11.95
C ALA A 231 -22.25 27.22 -11.51
N GLY A 232 -20.93 27.30 -11.74
CA GLY A 232 -20.12 28.45 -11.35
C GLY A 232 -19.91 28.59 -9.83
N ALA A 233 -20.11 27.51 -9.06
CA ALA A 233 -19.91 27.54 -7.62
C ALA A 233 -18.45 27.85 -7.27
N SER A 234 -18.23 28.69 -6.25
CA SER A 234 -16.88 29.00 -5.78
C SER A 234 -16.17 27.78 -5.19
N VAL A 235 -14.84 27.82 -5.13
CA VAL A 235 -14.02 26.73 -4.55
C VAL A 235 -14.43 26.41 -3.11
N SER A 236 -14.82 27.42 -2.32
CA SER A 236 -15.29 27.23 -0.95
C SER A 236 -16.61 26.45 -0.90
N ILE A 237 -17.57 26.78 -1.77
CA ILE A 237 -18.85 26.06 -1.87
C ILE A 237 -18.60 24.62 -2.33
N GLN A 238 -17.75 24.43 -3.34
CA GLN A 238 -17.34 23.10 -3.79
C GLN A 238 -16.75 22.28 -2.64
N SER A 239 -15.84 22.87 -1.86
CA SER A 239 -15.17 22.21 -0.74
C SER A 239 -16.15 21.78 0.35
N VAL A 240 -17.07 22.67 0.75
CA VAL A 240 -18.10 22.37 1.77
C VAL A 240 -19.01 21.24 1.29
N ALA A 241 -19.48 21.29 0.05
CA ALA A 241 -20.33 20.24 -0.51
C ALA A 241 -19.59 18.90 -0.61
N PHE A 242 -18.30 18.92 -0.96
CA PHE A 242 -17.47 17.72 -1.06
C PHE A 242 -17.28 17.03 0.29
N VAL A 243 -16.99 17.81 1.33
CA VAL A 243 -16.88 17.30 2.71
C VAL A 243 -18.24 16.80 3.20
N ALA A 244 -19.32 17.56 2.98
CA ALA A 244 -20.65 17.16 3.38
C ALA A 244 -21.06 15.82 2.75
N PHE A 245 -20.82 15.64 1.45
CA PHE A 245 -21.06 14.38 0.75
C PHE A 245 -20.26 13.23 1.40
N ALA A 246 -18.96 13.41 1.60
CA ALA A 246 -18.10 12.37 2.14
C ALA A 246 -18.36 12.02 3.62
N VAL A 247 -18.98 12.92 4.38
CA VAL A 247 -19.39 12.66 5.77
C VAL A 247 -20.74 11.97 5.80
N VAL A 248 -21.73 12.46 5.03
CA VAL A 248 -23.12 12.04 5.11
C VAL A 248 -23.38 10.78 4.30
N VAL A 249 -22.95 10.72 3.04
CA VAL A 249 -23.34 9.64 2.11
C VAL A 249 -22.78 8.28 2.55
N PRO A 250 -21.48 8.12 2.86
CA PRO A 250 -20.98 6.83 3.34
C PRO A 250 -21.66 6.32 4.60
N GLU A 251 -21.97 7.23 5.53
CA GLU A 251 -22.65 6.87 6.77
C GLU A 251 -24.10 6.47 6.53
N LEU A 252 -24.81 7.23 5.68
CA LEU A 252 -26.19 6.92 5.30
C LEU A 252 -26.29 5.56 4.60
N VAL A 253 -25.41 5.30 3.62
CA VAL A 253 -25.37 4.02 2.89
C VAL A 253 -25.08 2.87 3.86
N THR A 254 -24.10 3.01 4.76
CA THR A 254 -23.73 1.95 5.70
C THR A 254 -24.83 1.71 6.74
N ARG A 255 -25.42 2.76 7.31
CA ARG A 255 -26.48 2.62 8.32
C ARG A 255 -27.76 2.01 7.76
N THR A 256 -28.15 2.40 6.54
CA THR A 256 -29.41 1.94 5.95
C THR A 256 -29.28 0.54 5.34
N LEU A 257 -28.13 0.19 4.76
CA LEU A 257 -27.96 -1.04 3.97
C LEU A 257 -27.06 -2.11 4.63
N ASP A 258 -26.24 -1.78 5.63
CA ASP A 258 -25.34 -2.71 6.33
C ASP A 258 -25.78 -3.02 7.77
N GLY A 259 -26.96 -2.52 8.19
CA GLY A 259 -27.58 -2.87 9.48
C GLY A 259 -26.79 -2.47 10.73
N GLY A 260 -25.87 -1.52 10.64
CA GLY A 260 -25.13 -1.01 11.80
C GLY A 260 -23.87 -1.81 12.16
N ALA A 261 -23.05 -2.14 11.15
CA ALA A 261 -21.70 -2.66 11.39
C ALA A 261 -20.95 -1.79 12.43
N LYS A 262 -20.34 -2.44 13.43
CA LYS A 262 -19.67 -1.75 14.54
C LYS A 262 -18.58 -0.81 14.01
N PRO A 263 -18.44 0.39 14.61
CA PRO A 263 -17.40 1.33 14.22
C PRO A 263 -16.01 0.68 14.40
N PRO A 264 -15.02 1.07 13.56
CA PRO A 264 -13.67 0.54 13.66
C PRO A 264 -13.10 0.79 15.07
N GLY A 265 -12.38 -0.20 15.60
CA GLY A 265 -11.75 -0.13 16.91
C GLY A 265 -10.75 1.03 17.04
N LYS A 266 -10.33 1.31 18.27
CA LYS A 266 -9.43 2.44 18.60
C LYS A 266 -8.21 2.52 17.68
N VAL A 267 -7.88 3.74 17.24
CA VAL A 267 -6.69 4.02 16.43
C VAL A 267 -5.44 3.71 17.26
N LEU A 268 -4.70 2.68 16.87
CA LEU A 268 -3.42 2.35 17.51
C LEU A 268 -2.30 3.13 16.80
N VAL A 269 -1.86 4.23 17.42
CA VAL A 269 -0.89 5.19 16.84
C VAL A 269 0.31 4.51 16.18
N VAL A 270 0.95 3.55 16.86
CA VAL A 270 2.12 2.83 16.32
C VAL A 270 1.78 2.04 15.05
N ARG A 271 0.60 1.41 14.98
CA ARG A 271 0.14 0.68 13.80
C ARG A 271 -0.14 1.65 12.65
N THR A 272 -0.74 2.79 12.94
CA THR A 272 -1.03 3.85 11.96
C THR A 272 0.26 4.43 11.38
N LEU A 273 1.26 4.76 12.20
CA LEU A 273 2.55 5.26 11.73
C LEU A 273 3.27 4.25 10.82
N GLY A 274 3.31 2.98 11.22
CA GLY A 274 3.87 1.92 10.37
C GLY A 274 3.12 1.76 9.04
N ALA A 275 1.79 1.90 9.05
CA ALA A 275 0.97 1.86 7.84
C ALA A 275 1.20 3.07 6.93
N ILE A 276 1.42 4.26 7.50
CA ILE A 276 1.78 5.47 6.74
C ILE A 276 3.12 5.27 6.04
N ALA A 277 4.13 4.78 6.76
CA ALA A 277 5.45 4.51 6.18
C ALA A 277 5.38 3.48 5.04
N VAL A 278 4.68 2.37 5.25
CA VAL A 278 4.41 1.36 4.21
C VAL A 278 3.68 2.00 3.02
N GLY A 279 2.62 2.77 3.28
CA GLY A 279 1.82 3.45 2.27
C GLY A 279 2.65 4.39 1.40
N LEU A 280 3.45 5.25 2.01
CA LEU A 280 4.35 6.16 1.27
C LEU A 280 5.40 5.37 0.48
N ALA A 281 5.98 4.32 1.05
CA ALA A 281 6.97 3.50 0.37
C ALA A 281 6.39 2.79 -0.86
N ILE A 282 5.20 2.17 -0.76
CA ILE A 282 4.56 1.50 -1.90
C ILE A 282 4.07 2.52 -2.95
N THR A 283 3.50 3.65 -2.54
CA THR A 283 3.06 4.71 -3.44
C THR A 283 4.25 5.25 -4.24
N GLY A 284 5.35 5.56 -3.55
CA GLY A 284 6.62 5.97 -4.15
C GLY A 284 7.17 4.92 -5.11
N ALA A 285 7.29 3.67 -4.67
CA ALA A 285 7.80 2.58 -5.50
C ALA A 285 6.98 2.38 -6.78
N LEU A 286 5.65 2.31 -6.67
CA LEU A 286 4.78 2.08 -7.82
C LEU A 286 4.83 3.23 -8.82
N LEU A 287 4.66 4.47 -8.35
CA LEU A 287 4.59 5.63 -9.24
C LEU A 287 5.92 5.94 -9.87
N TYR A 288 6.97 5.99 -9.06
CA TYR A 288 8.29 6.30 -9.57
C TYR A 288 8.84 5.15 -10.40
N GLY A 289 8.63 3.90 -10.00
CA GLY A 289 9.00 2.74 -10.79
C GLY A 289 8.29 2.69 -12.14
N ALA A 290 6.97 2.91 -12.17
CA ALA A 290 6.20 2.95 -13.43
C ALA A 290 6.62 4.11 -14.32
N LYS A 291 6.79 5.32 -13.76
CA LYS A 291 7.28 6.47 -14.51
C LYS A 291 8.68 6.20 -15.09
N GLN A 292 9.60 5.68 -14.28
CA GLN A 292 10.95 5.36 -14.72
C GLN A 292 10.97 4.27 -15.77
N PHE A 293 10.06 3.30 -15.71
CA PHE A 293 9.90 2.28 -16.74
C PHE A 293 9.52 2.90 -18.09
N PHE A 294 8.50 3.76 -18.11
CA PHE A 294 8.09 4.46 -19.35
C PHE A 294 9.17 5.40 -19.87
N ASP A 295 9.77 6.21 -18.98
CA ASP A 295 10.86 7.13 -19.34
C ASP A 295 12.06 6.34 -19.90
N ALA A 296 12.46 5.23 -19.27
CA ALA A 296 13.57 4.39 -19.75
C ALA A 296 13.26 3.74 -21.10
N GLY A 297 12.03 3.24 -21.28
CA GLY A 297 11.57 2.71 -22.57
C GLY A 297 11.63 3.75 -23.69
N GLY A 298 11.19 4.98 -23.41
CA GLY A 298 11.27 6.11 -24.35
C GLY A 298 12.72 6.47 -24.71
N GLU A 299 13.60 6.52 -23.72
CA GLU A 299 15.04 6.78 -23.93
C GLU A 299 15.72 5.66 -24.72
N VAL A 300 15.43 4.39 -24.43
CA VAL A 300 15.92 3.25 -25.23
C VAL A 300 15.43 3.37 -26.67
N ALA A 301 14.15 3.64 -26.90
CA ALA A 301 13.58 3.82 -28.23
C ALA A 301 14.25 5.00 -28.98
N ARG A 302 14.60 6.08 -28.27
CA ARG A 302 15.36 7.21 -28.83
C ARG A 302 16.75 6.77 -29.27
N CYS A 303 17.48 6.04 -28.42
CA CYS A 303 18.83 5.57 -28.71
C CYS A 303 18.91 4.63 -29.91
N VAL A 304 17.88 3.79 -30.13
CA VAL A 304 17.83 2.87 -31.28
C VAL A 304 17.13 3.46 -32.52
N GLY A 305 16.79 4.75 -32.51
CA GLY A 305 16.13 5.42 -33.63
C GLY A 305 14.70 4.95 -33.91
N ARG A 306 14.03 4.32 -32.93
CA ARG A 306 12.65 3.80 -33.05
C ARG A 306 11.59 4.66 -32.36
N LEU A 307 11.98 5.78 -31.77
CA LEU A 307 11.03 6.69 -31.14
C LEU A 307 10.34 7.56 -32.21
N ASP A 308 9.10 7.22 -32.53
CA ASP A 308 8.28 7.97 -33.48
C ASP A 308 7.97 9.40 -32.97
N ALA A 309 7.41 10.23 -33.85
CA ALA A 309 7.08 11.61 -33.51
C ALA A 309 5.86 11.72 -32.57
N GLU A 310 4.96 10.73 -32.58
CA GLU A 310 3.74 10.71 -31.79
C GLU A 310 4.03 10.42 -30.32
N SER A 311 4.83 9.39 -30.03
CA SER A 311 5.36 9.03 -28.71
C SER A 311 6.12 10.20 -28.07
N ARG A 312 6.92 10.94 -28.85
CA ARG A 312 7.58 12.16 -28.37
C ARG A 312 6.57 13.25 -27.97
N ARG A 313 5.55 13.45 -28.78
CA ARG A 313 4.48 14.42 -28.48
C ARG A 313 3.69 14.01 -27.24
N LEU A 314 3.39 12.73 -27.07
CA LEU A 314 2.69 12.19 -25.91
C LEU A 314 3.49 12.40 -24.62
N LEU A 315 4.78 12.05 -24.59
CA LEU A 315 5.64 12.27 -23.42
C LEU A 315 5.76 13.76 -23.06
N ALA A 316 5.90 14.63 -24.07
CA ALA A 316 5.96 16.07 -23.85
C ALA A 316 4.62 16.64 -23.35
N ALA A 317 3.49 16.11 -23.86
CA ALA A 317 2.15 16.51 -23.44
C ALA A 317 1.87 16.09 -21.99
N GLU A 318 2.24 14.88 -21.58
CA GLU A 318 2.13 14.41 -20.18
C GLU A 318 2.92 15.34 -19.24
N ALA A 319 4.18 15.65 -19.58
CA ALA A 319 5.02 16.53 -18.78
C ALA A 319 4.44 17.96 -18.68
N ALA A 320 3.93 18.50 -19.77
CA ALA A 320 3.30 19.82 -19.81
C ALA A 320 1.98 19.87 -19.02
N GLU A 321 1.16 18.83 -19.10
CA GLU A 321 -0.09 18.70 -18.33
C GLU A 321 0.20 18.75 -16.82
N ILE A 322 1.14 17.92 -16.36
CA ILE A 322 1.54 17.86 -14.94
C ILE A 322 2.09 19.21 -14.47
N ALA A 323 3.02 19.80 -15.23
CA ALA A 323 3.64 21.08 -14.87
C ALA A 323 2.61 22.21 -14.75
N LYS A 324 1.67 22.30 -15.70
CA LYS A 324 0.58 23.29 -15.68
C LYS A 324 -0.33 23.10 -14.46
N ARG A 325 -0.70 21.87 -14.13
CA ARG A 325 -1.55 21.56 -12.97
C ARG A 325 -0.87 21.96 -11.66
N LEU A 326 0.41 21.61 -11.49
CA LEU A 326 1.18 21.97 -10.30
C LEU A 326 1.34 23.49 -10.15
N ALA A 327 1.65 24.21 -11.23
CA ALA A 327 1.76 25.66 -11.22
C ALA A 327 0.45 26.34 -10.78
N ASN A 328 -0.69 25.87 -11.28
CA ASN A 328 -2.00 26.39 -10.90
C ASN A 328 -2.32 26.18 -9.41
N VAL A 329 -2.00 25.00 -8.87
CA VAL A 329 -2.23 24.72 -7.43
C VAL A 329 -1.31 25.58 -6.56
N ARG A 330 -0.03 25.68 -6.91
CA ARG A 330 0.97 26.50 -6.18
C ARG A 330 0.63 28.00 -6.16
N ALA A 331 -0.09 28.48 -7.17
CA ALA A 331 -0.49 29.88 -7.25
C ALA A 331 -1.54 30.30 -6.19
N SER A 332 -2.14 29.37 -5.45
CA SER A 332 -3.17 29.68 -4.45
C SER A 332 -3.07 28.80 -3.21
N THR A 333 -2.83 29.43 -2.05
CA THR A 333 -2.85 28.74 -0.74
C THR A 333 -4.16 27.98 -0.50
N VAL A 334 -5.29 28.53 -0.97
CA VAL A 334 -6.60 27.86 -0.87
C VAL A 334 -6.59 26.57 -1.69
N LEU A 335 -6.07 26.60 -2.92
CA LEU A 335 -5.98 25.39 -3.75
C LEU A 335 -5.00 24.36 -3.16
N VAL A 336 -3.90 24.81 -2.55
CA VAL A 336 -2.98 23.92 -1.82
C VAL A 336 -3.72 23.19 -0.70
N VAL A 337 -4.43 23.92 0.17
CA VAL A 337 -5.20 23.32 1.29
C VAL A 337 -6.29 22.38 0.76
N VAL A 338 -7.03 22.78 -0.27
CA VAL A 338 -8.09 21.94 -0.85
C VAL A 338 -7.50 20.64 -1.42
N THR A 339 -6.41 20.74 -2.18
CA THR A 339 -5.76 19.59 -2.84
C THR A 339 -5.07 18.65 -1.84
N THR A 340 -4.53 19.18 -0.76
CA THR A 340 -3.74 18.39 0.20
C THR A 340 -4.55 17.88 1.39
N VAL A 341 -5.70 18.48 1.71
CA VAL A 341 -6.48 18.12 2.90
C VAL A 341 -7.93 17.78 2.53
N VAL A 342 -8.66 18.72 1.93
CA VAL A 342 -10.11 18.59 1.73
C VAL A 342 -10.43 17.44 0.77
N VAL A 343 -9.77 17.42 -0.39
CA VAL A 343 -9.99 16.40 -1.42
C VAL A 343 -9.57 15.01 -0.92
N PRO A 344 -8.36 14.80 -0.39
CA PRO A 344 -7.95 13.53 0.18
C PRO A 344 -8.91 13.01 1.25
N PHE A 345 -9.38 13.88 2.16
CA PHE A 345 -10.33 13.46 3.20
C PHE A 345 -11.59 12.87 2.60
N ALA A 346 -12.19 13.57 1.63
CA ALA A 346 -13.44 13.15 1.03
C ALA A 346 -13.28 11.88 0.17
N GLU A 347 -12.21 11.81 -0.62
CA GLU A 347 -11.93 10.67 -1.47
C GLU A 347 -11.62 9.42 -0.65
N GLU A 348 -10.80 9.50 0.39
CA GLU A 348 -10.50 8.33 1.21
C GLU A 348 -11.74 7.79 1.93
N ARG A 349 -12.65 8.67 2.40
CA ARG A 349 -13.90 8.26 3.05
C ARG A 349 -14.81 7.46 2.10
N VAL A 350 -14.87 7.84 0.84
CA VAL A 350 -15.73 7.20 -0.17
C VAL A 350 -15.04 5.96 -0.76
N TYR A 351 -13.84 6.11 -1.33
CA TYR A 351 -13.19 5.03 -2.05
C TYR A 351 -12.64 3.94 -1.13
N ARG A 352 -12.09 4.30 0.05
CA ARG A 352 -11.47 3.33 0.97
C ARG A 352 -12.43 2.95 2.10
N GLY A 353 -13.03 3.97 2.73
CA GLY A 353 -13.96 3.78 3.84
C GLY A 353 -15.25 3.06 3.47
N LEU A 354 -15.76 3.22 2.24
CA LEU A 354 -16.99 2.58 1.80
C LEU A 354 -16.73 1.57 0.67
N LEU A 355 -16.30 2.01 -0.51
CA LEU A 355 -16.23 1.17 -1.70
C LEU A 355 -15.26 -0.02 -1.52
N MET A 356 -14.01 0.25 -1.16
CA MET A 356 -13.02 -0.81 -0.92
C MET A 356 -13.50 -1.76 0.16
N ASN A 357 -14.03 -1.27 1.28
CA ASN A 357 -14.55 -2.11 2.35
C ASN A 357 -15.61 -3.10 1.89
N VAL A 358 -16.61 -2.64 1.14
CA VAL A 358 -17.69 -3.49 0.62
C VAL A 358 -17.12 -4.51 -0.37
N LEU A 359 -16.25 -4.08 -1.28
CA LEU A 359 -15.63 -4.97 -2.27
C LEU A 359 -14.71 -6.01 -1.63
N VAL A 360 -13.95 -5.65 -0.58
CA VAL A 360 -13.09 -6.58 0.15
C VAL A 360 -13.91 -7.61 0.91
N ARG A 361 -15.03 -7.21 1.54
CA ARG A 361 -15.94 -8.15 2.21
C ARG A 361 -16.60 -9.12 1.25
N LYS A 362 -16.88 -8.69 0.01
CA LYS A 362 -17.59 -9.51 -0.98
C LYS A 362 -16.67 -10.40 -1.83
N TYR A 363 -15.54 -9.85 -2.28
CA TYR A 363 -14.67 -10.46 -3.29
C TYR A 363 -13.23 -10.67 -2.81
N GLY A 364 -12.92 -10.28 -1.56
CA GLY A 364 -11.59 -10.42 -0.97
C GLY A 364 -10.66 -9.23 -1.22
N MET A 365 -9.55 -9.22 -0.49
CA MET A 365 -8.62 -8.08 -0.43
C MET A 365 -8.06 -7.68 -1.80
N ALA A 366 -7.56 -8.64 -2.59
CA ALA A 366 -6.90 -8.34 -3.85
C ALA A 366 -7.85 -7.67 -4.86
N TYR A 367 -9.06 -8.22 -5.01
CA TYR A 367 -10.07 -7.66 -5.90
C TYR A 367 -10.56 -6.31 -5.38
N GLY A 368 -10.90 -6.19 -4.09
CA GLY A 368 -11.40 -4.94 -3.53
C GLY A 368 -10.38 -3.80 -3.62
N LEU A 369 -9.10 -4.08 -3.37
CA LEU A 369 -8.01 -3.13 -3.57
C LEU A 369 -7.91 -2.70 -5.03
N PHE A 370 -7.83 -3.64 -5.97
CA PHE A 370 -7.67 -3.31 -7.39
C PHE A 370 -8.88 -2.55 -7.96
N ALA A 371 -10.09 -3.05 -7.73
CA ALA A 371 -11.31 -2.46 -8.27
C ALA A 371 -11.59 -1.06 -7.68
N SER A 372 -11.36 -0.84 -6.39
CA SER A 372 -11.48 0.51 -5.80
C SER A 372 -10.41 1.48 -6.31
N SER A 373 -9.17 1.00 -6.54
CA SER A 373 -8.08 1.80 -7.11
C SER A 373 -8.36 2.18 -8.57
N LEU A 374 -8.94 1.26 -9.34
CA LEU A 374 -9.37 1.52 -10.71
C LEU A 374 -10.51 2.54 -10.74
N ALA A 375 -11.52 2.39 -9.88
CA ALA A 375 -12.62 3.36 -9.76
C ALA A 375 -12.10 4.76 -9.37
N PHE A 376 -11.16 4.83 -8.44
CA PHE A 376 -10.47 6.06 -8.07
C PHE A 376 -9.74 6.68 -9.27
N GLY A 377 -9.03 5.88 -10.06
CA GLY A 377 -8.38 6.36 -11.28
C GLY A 377 -9.37 6.89 -12.31
N VAL A 378 -10.43 6.13 -12.61
CA VAL A 378 -11.50 6.52 -13.56
C VAL A 378 -12.15 7.85 -13.17
N ALA A 379 -12.34 8.11 -11.89
CA ALA A 379 -12.88 9.38 -11.40
C ALA A 379 -12.00 10.61 -11.76
N HIS A 380 -10.75 10.38 -12.17
CA HIS A 380 -9.80 11.41 -12.55
C HIS A 380 -9.63 11.60 -14.07
N VAL A 381 -10.36 10.88 -14.93
CA VAL A 381 -10.25 10.98 -16.40
C VAL A 381 -10.47 12.41 -16.92
N GLY A 382 -11.28 13.23 -16.24
CA GLY A 382 -11.47 14.65 -16.59
C GLY A 382 -10.45 15.62 -15.99
N VAL A 383 -9.47 15.12 -15.21
CA VAL A 383 -8.43 15.92 -14.54
C VAL A 383 -7.06 15.64 -15.14
N TYR A 384 -6.75 14.35 -15.35
CA TYR A 384 -5.53 13.83 -15.95
C TYR A 384 -5.90 12.94 -17.13
N GLU A 385 -5.72 13.43 -18.34
CA GLU A 385 -6.10 12.69 -19.55
C GLU A 385 -5.03 11.66 -19.94
N ILE A 386 -3.75 12.02 -19.79
CA ILE A 386 -2.62 11.17 -20.22
C ILE A 386 -2.06 10.36 -19.05
N ALA A 387 -2.02 10.95 -17.84
CA ALA A 387 -1.40 10.34 -16.66
C ALA A 387 -2.35 9.42 -15.84
N LEU A 388 -3.39 8.85 -16.45
CA LEU A 388 -4.41 8.05 -15.75
C LEU A 388 -3.84 6.83 -14.99
N TYR A 389 -2.78 6.21 -15.51
CA TYR A 389 -2.13 5.10 -14.82
C TYR A 389 -1.58 5.52 -13.44
N GLN A 390 -1.14 6.77 -13.29
CA GLN A 390 -0.61 7.28 -12.03
C GLN A 390 -1.71 7.34 -10.96
N THR A 391 -2.92 7.78 -11.31
CA THR A 391 -4.02 7.85 -10.34
C THR A 391 -4.48 6.46 -9.90
N VAL A 392 -4.46 5.45 -10.78
CA VAL A 392 -4.72 4.06 -10.40
C VAL A 392 -3.64 3.54 -9.43
N LEU A 393 -2.37 3.82 -9.68
CA LEU A 393 -1.26 3.38 -8.81
C LEU A 393 -1.26 4.10 -7.45
N LEU A 394 -1.63 5.38 -7.41
CA LEU A 394 -1.95 6.10 -6.17
C LEU A 394 -3.09 5.40 -5.41
N GLY A 395 -4.12 5.02 -6.17
CA GLY A 395 -5.21 4.14 -5.77
C GLY A 395 -4.74 3.00 -4.87
N VAL A 396 -3.81 2.20 -5.43
CA VAL A 396 -3.23 1.01 -4.81
C VAL A 396 -2.46 1.36 -3.54
N GLY A 397 -1.60 2.38 -3.59
CA GLY A 397 -0.79 2.76 -2.44
C GLY A 397 -1.62 3.22 -1.24
N PHE A 398 -2.66 4.02 -1.48
CA PHE A 398 -3.59 4.47 -0.42
C PHE A 398 -4.45 3.31 0.10
N GLY A 399 -4.86 2.39 -0.78
CA GLY A 399 -5.57 1.18 -0.38
C GLY A 399 -4.73 0.23 0.48
N VAL A 400 -3.41 0.12 0.23
CA VAL A 400 -2.49 -0.62 1.10
C VAL A 400 -2.35 0.07 2.46
N ALA A 401 -2.21 1.40 2.49
CA ALA A 401 -2.19 2.17 3.74
C ALA A 401 -3.49 1.96 4.54
N TYR A 402 -4.64 1.96 3.85
CA TYR A 402 -5.94 1.66 4.44
C TYR A 402 -6.00 0.26 5.05
N ALA A 403 -5.56 -0.76 4.32
CA ALA A 403 -5.55 -2.14 4.79
C ALA A 403 -4.70 -2.32 6.06
N GLU A 404 -3.59 -1.58 6.18
CA GLU A 404 -2.67 -1.72 7.31
C GLU A 404 -3.01 -0.83 8.51
N GLY A 405 -3.54 0.39 8.28
CA GLY A 405 -3.70 1.42 9.31
C GLY A 405 -5.06 2.11 9.32
N GLY A 406 -6.01 1.67 8.49
CA GLY A 406 -7.35 2.24 8.38
C GLY A 406 -7.39 3.60 7.70
N ILE A 407 -8.53 4.29 7.87
CA ILE A 407 -8.84 5.53 7.14
C ILE A 407 -7.84 6.65 7.40
N VAL A 408 -7.33 6.75 8.64
CA VAL A 408 -6.36 7.79 9.02
C VAL A 408 -5.04 7.60 8.27
N ALA A 409 -4.55 6.35 8.17
CA ALA A 409 -3.31 6.08 7.44
C ALA A 409 -3.46 6.41 5.95
N ALA A 410 -4.57 6.00 5.33
CA ALA A 410 -4.85 6.29 3.93
C ALA A 410 -4.92 7.81 3.66
N PHE A 411 -5.67 8.54 4.50
CA PHE A 411 -5.78 9.99 4.43
C PHE A 411 -4.42 10.68 4.56
N VAL A 412 -3.62 10.32 5.56
CA VAL A 412 -2.31 10.95 5.79
C VAL A 412 -1.35 10.65 4.64
N VAL A 413 -1.34 9.42 4.11
CA VAL A 413 -0.49 9.06 2.96
C VAL A 413 -0.91 9.86 1.72
N HIS A 414 -2.21 9.97 1.46
CA HIS A 414 -2.73 10.75 0.34
C HIS A 414 -2.41 12.24 0.49
N ALA A 415 -2.72 12.83 1.64
CA ALA A 415 -2.42 14.22 1.95
C ALA A 415 -0.93 14.55 1.83
N ALA A 416 -0.08 13.70 2.42
CA ALA A 416 1.38 13.84 2.35
C ALA A 416 1.89 13.70 0.92
N TRP A 417 1.37 12.74 0.15
CA TRP A 417 1.75 12.59 -1.26
C TRP A 417 1.42 13.83 -2.07
N ASN A 418 0.21 14.38 -1.92
CA ASN A 418 -0.19 15.60 -2.61
C ASN A 418 0.68 16.79 -2.17
N LEU A 419 0.96 16.91 -0.87
CA LEU A 419 1.83 17.96 -0.35
C LEU A 419 3.25 17.85 -0.91
N LEU A 420 3.84 16.66 -0.99
CA LEU A 420 5.18 16.44 -1.52
C LEU A 420 5.31 16.78 -3.01
N ASN A 421 4.21 16.72 -3.78
CA ASN A 421 4.21 17.10 -5.19
C ASN A 421 3.89 18.59 -5.41
N VAL A 422 3.15 19.20 -4.49
CA VAL A 422 2.75 20.62 -4.56
C VAL A 422 3.74 21.55 -3.85
N ALA A 423 4.47 21.10 -2.83
CA ALA A 423 5.62 21.80 -2.27
C ALA A 423 6.78 21.79 -3.27
#